data_AF-A0A833FVY2-F1
#
_entry.id   AF-A0A833FVY2-F1
#
_cell.length_a   1.000
_cell.length_b   1.000
_cell.length_c   1.000
_cell.angle_alpha   90.00
_cell.angle_beta   90.00
_cell.angle_gamma   90.00
#
_symmetry.space_group_name_H-M   'P 1'
#
loop_
_entity.id
_entity.type
_entity.pdbx_description
1 polymer ?
#
loop_
_entity_poly.entity_id
_entity_poly.type
_entity_poly.pdbx_seq_one_letter_code
_entity_poly.pdbx_strand_id
1 'polypeptide(L)'
;MGSADQGAQLGGRAPQGVRLSPAPHRHRSLGRILLVPTINGARHISVVIPAQAGMTEIDKPAASHASAIVGASPPRQFSRPDSSPIVILSHQRCGGDMQDGLPLQSLLHRQMACRPLTSEFYTSADVFAADLEFIHYRRWQFVAHACAVPTPGDYLTWTIGSHSIIVVRGQDGAVRAFHNVCRHRGSRICAEESGKVRRLVCPYHRWTYDLDGRLITAVEREFGVPREELGLKPVALRDVAGLLFISLAAAPPDFEPAARLLAPQLVRHGFAHAKVAHRIDYLVKANWKLVFENNRECYHCAAHHPEYVAATYDVQRDEAVVDPRRATEVDAVIDEAAKRFEAIGLGPAGLSSDMSGSYFRCNRTPLMAGFATESLDGKPVAPLMGDLPGFDTGTLRTTVFPNFWQHANADHAVAARLTPLAPDLTHVAGSWIVHKDAVEGRDYSLDRLLPVWDRTNRQDWALCEAQQQGASSPAYEPG
;
A
#
# COMPACT_ATOMS: atom_id res chain seq x y z
N MET A 1 8.74 -57.03 52.17
CA MET A 1 7.53 -57.86 52.33
C MET A 1 6.46 -57.15 51.52
N GLY A 2 6.24 -57.49 50.25
CA GLY A 2 5.47 -58.66 49.78
C GLY A 2 4.15 -58.11 49.20
N SER A 3 3.57 -58.60 48.11
CA SER A 3 3.93 -59.67 47.17
C SER A 3 3.48 -59.27 45.75
N ALA A 4 3.96 -59.98 44.73
CA ALA A 4 3.43 -59.87 43.37
C ALA A 4 2.04 -60.54 43.26
N ASP A 5 1.30 -60.23 42.19
CA ASP A 5 0.70 -61.29 41.39
C ASP A 5 0.62 -60.93 39.90
N GLN A 6 0.61 -61.95 39.04
CA GLN A 6 0.57 -61.83 37.58
C GLN A 6 -0.80 -62.26 37.04
N GLY A 7 -1.26 -61.62 35.96
CA GLY A 7 -2.50 -62.02 35.28
C GLY A 7 -2.48 -61.62 33.81
N ALA A 8 -1.95 -62.50 32.96
CA ALA A 8 -1.99 -62.32 31.51
C ALA A 8 -3.00 -63.29 30.88
N GLN A 9 -3.96 -62.79 30.09
CA GLN A 9 -4.60 -63.60 29.05
C GLN A 9 -5.19 -62.76 27.89
N LEU A 10 -4.60 -62.98 26.71
CA LEU A 10 -5.23 -63.18 25.40
C LEU A 10 -6.42 -62.30 24.94
N GLY A 11 -6.18 -61.59 23.83
CA GLY A 11 -6.91 -61.86 22.59
C GLY A 11 -8.19 -61.05 22.29
N GLY A 12 -8.04 -59.91 21.60
CA GLY A 12 -9.17 -59.19 21.02
C GLY A 12 -8.76 -58.09 20.04
N ARG A 13 -8.59 -58.41 18.75
CA ARG A 13 -8.44 -57.39 17.70
C ARG A 13 -9.80 -56.79 17.36
N ALA A 14 -9.95 -55.48 17.56
CA ALA A 14 -10.97 -54.65 16.92
C ALA A 14 -10.28 -53.70 15.90
N PRO A 15 -10.93 -53.34 14.78
CA PRO A 15 -10.26 -52.71 13.65
C PRO A 15 -9.87 -51.24 13.89
N GLN A 16 -8.82 -50.81 13.19
CA GLN A 16 -8.31 -49.45 13.21
C GLN A 16 -9.34 -48.47 12.63
N GLY A 17 -9.94 -47.64 13.49
CA GLY A 17 -10.58 -46.41 13.05
C GLY A 17 -9.53 -45.41 12.59
N VAL A 18 -9.45 -45.16 11.28
CA VAL A 18 -8.56 -44.14 10.69
C VAL A 18 -8.98 -42.76 11.20
N ARG A 19 -8.27 -42.25 12.22
CA ARG A 19 -8.31 -40.81 12.52
C ARG A 19 -7.57 -40.07 11.41
N LEU A 20 -8.32 -39.50 10.48
CA LEU A 20 -7.79 -38.51 9.55
C LEU A 20 -7.30 -37.31 10.37
N SER A 21 -5.98 -37.15 10.46
CA SER A 21 -5.39 -35.89 10.91
C SER A 21 -5.85 -34.77 9.97
N PRO A 22 -6.25 -33.58 10.49
CA PRO A 22 -6.51 -32.44 9.63
C PRO A 22 -5.21 -32.08 8.90
N ALA A 23 -5.23 -32.15 7.57
CA ALA A 23 -4.10 -31.74 6.76
C ALA A 23 -3.82 -30.23 7.00
N PRO A 24 -2.56 -29.79 7.07
CA PRO A 24 -2.25 -28.38 7.22
C PRO A 24 -2.85 -27.59 6.06
N HIS A 25 -3.60 -26.53 6.39
CA HIS A 25 -4.24 -25.66 5.39
C HIS A 25 -3.18 -25.13 4.43
N ARG A 26 -3.24 -25.58 3.16
CA ARG A 26 -2.44 -25.00 2.10
C ARG A 26 -2.86 -23.53 1.95
N HIS A 27 -1.92 -22.61 2.15
CA HIS A 27 -2.11 -21.20 1.81
C HIS A 27 -2.67 -21.11 0.39
N ARG A 28 -3.86 -20.51 0.23
CA ARG A 28 -4.32 -20.06 -1.08
C ARG A 28 -3.37 -18.95 -1.52
N SER A 29 -2.72 -19.14 -2.66
CA SER A 29 -1.94 -18.09 -3.29
C SER A 29 -2.84 -16.89 -3.57
N LEU A 30 -2.49 -15.73 -3.04
CA LEU A 30 -3.11 -14.46 -3.42
C LEU A 30 -2.96 -14.25 -4.94
N GLY A 31 -3.95 -13.61 -5.55
CA GLY A 31 -3.96 -13.37 -7.00
C GLY A 31 -2.74 -12.56 -7.45
N ARG A 32 -1.95 -13.11 -8.36
CA ARG A 32 -0.71 -12.50 -8.84
C ARG A 32 -1.04 -11.36 -9.82
N ILE A 33 -0.77 -10.11 -9.45
CA ILE A 33 -0.88 -8.97 -10.37
C ILE A 33 0.28 -9.05 -11.37
N LEU A 34 -0.03 -9.44 -12.62
CA LEU A 34 0.96 -9.58 -13.69
C LEU A 34 0.89 -8.37 -14.63
N LEU A 35 1.84 -7.44 -14.45
CA LEU A 35 2.06 -6.35 -15.40
C LEU A 35 2.85 -6.87 -16.61
N VAL A 36 2.16 -7.08 -17.74
CA VAL A 36 2.76 -7.53 -19.00
C VAL A 36 3.09 -6.33 -19.89
N PRO A 37 4.34 -6.18 -20.40
CA PRO A 37 4.66 -5.12 -21.36
C PRO A 37 4.07 -5.46 -22.74
N THR A 38 3.30 -4.55 -23.33
CA THR A 38 2.93 -4.64 -24.75
C THR A 38 4.10 -4.22 -25.63
N ILE A 39 4.55 -5.12 -26.51
CA ILE A 39 5.43 -4.77 -27.62
C ILE A 39 4.55 -4.04 -28.66
N ASN A 40 5.05 -2.91 -29.20
CA ASN A 40 4.38 -1.97 -30.12
C ASN A 40 3.39 -0.97 -29.48
N GLY A 41 3.92 0.01 -28.75
CA GLY A 41 3.52 1.43 -28.88
C GLY A 41 2.15 1.90 -28.38
N ALA A 42 1.21 1.00 -28.08
CA ALA A 42 -0.11 1.34 -27.53
C ALA A 42 -0.17 0.99 -26.03
N ARG A 43 -0.49 1.99 -25.20
CA ARG A 43 -0.67 1.82 -23.74
C ARG A 43 -2.09 1.35 -23.44
N HIS A 44 -2.28 0.05 -23.27
CA HIS A 44 -3.48 -0.52 -22.66
C HIS A 44 -3.08 -1.32 -21.42
N ILE A 45 -3.75 -1.08 -20.30
CA ILE A 45 -3.65 -1.91 -19.09
C ILE A 45 -4.79 -2.94 -19.16
N SER A 46 -4.45 -4.21 -19.36
CA SER A 46 -5.44 -5.30 -19.30
C SER A 46 -5.40 -5.96 -17.92
N VAL A 47 -6.41 -5.70 -17.10
CA VAL A 47 -6.61 -6.39 -15.82
C VAL A 47 -7.36 -7.69 -16.07
N VAL A 48 -6.71 -8.83 -15.85
CA VAL A 48 -7.37 -10.15 -15.90
C VAL A 48 -8.02 -10.43 -14.54
N ILE A 49 -9.33 -10.20 -14.44
CA ILE A 49 -10.13 -10.61 -13.29
C ILE A 49 -10.56 -12.07 -13.50
N PRO A 50 -10.22 -13.03 -12.62
CA PRO A 50 -10.76 -14.37 -12.72
C PRO A 50 -12.27 -14.35 -12.44
N ALA A 51 -13.07 -14.87 -13.37
CA ALA A 51 -14.53 -14.92 -13.23
C ALA A 51 -14.92 -15.74 -11.99
N GLN A 52 -15.78 -15.17 -11.15
CA GLN A 52 -16.43 -15.92 -10.08
C GLN A 52 -17.43 -16.91 -10.71
N ALA A 53 -17.29 -18.20 -10.38
CA ALA A 53 -18.25 -19.21 -10.78
C ALA A 53 -19.55 -19.04 -9.97
N GLY A 54 -20.55 -18.39 -10.55
CA GLY A 54 -21.89 -18.30 -10.01
C GLY A 54 -22.69 -19.57 -10.28
N MET A 55 -23.32 -20.13 -9.24
CA MET A 55 -24.34 -21.18 -9.38
C MET A 55 -25.69 -20.57 -9.80
N THR A 56 -26.31 -21.12 -10.84
CA THR A 56 -27.77 -21.30 -10.94
C THR A 56 -28.08 -22.35 -12.01
N GLU A 57 -28.38 -23.59 -11.59
CA GLU A 57 -29.19 -24.50 -12.40
C GLU A 57 -30.67 -24.18 -12.14
N ILE A 58 -31.45 -24.01 -13.21
CA ILE A 58 -32.92 -24.04 -13.14
C ILE A 58 -33.39 -24.91 -14.30
N ASP A 59 -34.07 -26.00 -13.97
CA ASP A 59 -34.63 -26.96 -14.91
C ASP A 59 -35.61 -26.33 -15.91
N LYS A 60 -35.54 -26.78 -17.17
CA LYS A 60 -36.70 -26.88 -18.06
C LYS A 60 -36.67 -28.20 -18.83
N PRO A 61 -37.80 -28.95 -18.91
CA PRO A 61 -37.84 -30.28 -19.51
C PRO A 61 -37.93 -30.25 -21.04
N ALA A 62 -37.60 -31.40 -21.66
CA ALA A 62 -37.50 -31.59 -23.10
C ALA A 62 -38.77 -32.16 -23.76
N ALA A 63 -39.01 -31.75 -25.02
CA ALA A 63 -39.77 -32.41 -26.08
C ALA A 63 -39.64 -31.53 -27.35
N SER A 64 -39.65 -32.00 -28.61
CA SER A 64 -39.59 -33.35 -29.21
C SER A 64 -39.39 -33.20 -30.75
N HIS A 65 -38.84 -34.23 -31.42
CA HIS A 65 -38.99 -34.67 -32.84
C HIS A 65 -39.45 -33.68 -33.96
N ALA A 66 -39.03 -33.73 -35.23
CA ALA A 66 -38.23 -34.67 -36.05
C ALA A 66 -37.51 -33.85 -37.17
N SER A 67 -36.83 -34.38 -38.22
CA SER A 67 -36.57 -35.74 -38.71
C SER A 67 -35.23 -35.78 -39.50
N ALA A 68 -34.92 -36.86 -40.22
CA ALA A 68 -33.67 -37.06 -40.98
C ALA A 68 -33.85 -37.11 -42.52
N ILE A 69 -32.83 -36.67 -43.27
CA ILE A 69 -32.51 -37.14 -44.63
C ILE A 69 -30.97 -37.32 -44.74
N VAL A 70 -30.55 -38.39 -45.43
CA VAL A 70 -29.14 -38.80 -45.63
C VAL A 70 -28.62 -38.30 -46.98
N GLY A 71 -27.35 -37.89 -47.05
CA GLY A 71 -26.63 -37.61 -48.31
C GLY A 71 -25.11 -37.57 -48.12
N ALA A 72 -24.35 -38.28 -48.96
CA ALA A 72 -22.91 -38.49 -48.81
C ALA A 72 -22.03 -37.40 -49.46
N SER A 73 -20.75 -37.37 -49.08
CA SER A 73 -19.74 -36.33 -49.35
C SER A 73 -19.25 -36.26 -50.83
N PRO A 74 -18.56 -35.17 -51.24
CA PRO A 74 -17.09 -35.12 -51.13
C PRO A 74 -16.57 -33.72 -50.66
N PRO A 75 -15.24 -33.42 -50.60
CA PRO A 75 -14.72 -32.43 -49.64
C PRO A 75 -14.88 -30.98 -50.09
N ARG A 76 -15.13 -30.08 -49.12
CA ARG A 76 -15.08 -28.62 -49.33
C ARG A 76 -13.76 -28.05 -48.80
N GLN A 77 -13.18 -27.15 -49.60
CA GLN A 77 -12.00 -26.36 -49.27
C GLN A 77 -12.28 -25.46 -48.05
N PHE A 78 -11.24 -25.19 -47.26
CA PHE A 78 -11.31 -24.20 -46.18
C PHE A 78 -11.52 -22.79 -46.76
N SER A 79 -12.76 -22.31 -46.70
CA SER A 79 -13.10 -20.91 -46.90
C SER A 79 -12.64 -20.08 -45.70
N ARG A 80 -11.97 -18.95 -45.94
CA ARG A 80 -11.62 -17.99 -44.87
C ARG A 80 -12.91 -17.37 -44.29
N PRO A 81 -12.97 -17.09 -42.97
CA PRO A 81 -14.04 -16.28 -42.40
C PRO A 81 -14.03 -14.86 -42.98
N ASP A 82 -15.23 -14.28 -43.07
CA ASP A 82 -15.49 -13.01 -43.71
C ASP A 82 -14.75 -11.84 -43.03
N SER A 83 -14.12 -10.98 -43.83
CA SER A 83 -13.40 -9.82 -43.33
C SER A 83 -14.34 -8.64 -43.14
N SER A 84 -14.93 -8.51 -41.95
CA SER A 84 -15.57 -7.25 -41.55
C SER A 84 -14.56 -6.11 -41.69
N PRO A 85 -14.93 -4.96 -42.28
CA PRO A 85 -13.98 -3.86 -42.48
C PRO A 85 -13.55 -3.29 -41.13
N ILE A 86 -12.28 -3.48 -40.78
CA ILE A 86 -11.65 -2.73 -39.69
C ILE A 86 -11.61 -1.27 -40.16
N VAL A 87 -12.47 -0.44 -39.60
CA VAL A 87 -12.38 1.02 -39.76
C VAL A 87 -11.15 1.49 -38.98
N ILE A 88 -10.00 1.46 -39.64
CA ILE A 88 -8.79 2.11 -39.14
C ILE A 88 -9.04 3.61 -39.25
N LEU A 89 -9.51 4.22 -38.17
CA LEU A 89 -9.44 5.66 -37.99
C LEU A 89 -7.97 6.05 -37.87
N SER A 90 -7.32 6.27 -39.01
CA SER A 90 -5.99 6.86 -39.06
C SER A 90 -6.07 8.27 -38.48
N HIS A 91 -5.69 8.43 -37.22
CA HIS A 91 -5.26 9.72 -36.71
C HIS A 91 -4.03 10.12 -37.52
N GLN A 92 -4.26 10.95 -38.54
CA GLN A 92 -3.19 11.70 -39.19
C GLN A 92 -2.44 12.44 -38.10
N ARG A 93 -1.14 12.19 -37.99
CA ARG A 93 -0.26 13.09 -37.26
C ARG A 93 -0.18 14.38 -38.07
N CYS A 94 -1.07 15.33 -37.81
CA CYS A 94 -0.80 16.72 -38.13
C CYS A 94 0.46 17.11 -37.34
N GLY A 95 1.56 17.31 -38.06
CA GLY A 95 2.70 18.03 -37.51
C GLY A 95 2.25 19.46 -37.24
N GLY A 96 2.04 19.76 -35.96
CA GLY A 96 1.90 21.11 -35.44
C GLY A 96 3.03 21.34 -34.44
N ASP A 97 3.58 22.54 -34.42
CA ASP A 97 4.74 22.89 -33.62
C ASP A 97 4.54 22.55 -32.13
N MET A 98 5.61 22.06 -31.48
CA MET A 98 5.68 22.13 -30.02
C MET A 98 5.82 23.59 -29.60
N GLN A 99 4.69 24.26 -29.37
CA GLN A 99 4.66 25.48 -28.57
C GLN A 99 4.77 25.08 -27.10
N ASP A 100 6.01 25.08 -26.60
CA ASP A 100 6.35 24.76 -25.22
C ASP A 100 5.57 25.64 -24.23
N GLY A 101 4.55 25.08 -23.56
CA GLY A 101 3.93 25.71 -22.39
C GLY A 101 2.53 25.26 -21.95
N LEU A 102 1.58 24.96 -22.85
CA LEU A 102 0.14 25.19 -22.56
C LEU A 102 -0.80 23.96 -22.75
N PRO A 103 -0.73 22.94 -21.87
CA PRO A 103 -1.99 22.51 -21.21
C PRO A 103 -1.94 22.62 -19.69
N LEU A 104 -0.97 21.94 -19.05
CA LEU A 104 -0.87 21.88 -17.58
C LEU A 104 -0.66 23.25 -16.94
N GLN A 105 0.15 24.13 -17.54
CA GLN A 105 0.31 25.49 -17.02
C GLN A 105 -1.02 26.26 -17.07
N SER A 106 -1.83 26.11 -18.13
CA SER A 106 -3.13 26.79 -18.20
C SER A 106 -4.09 26.28 -17.14
N LEU A 107 -4.08 24.97 -16.87
CA LEU A 107 -4.86 24.35 -15.81
C LEU A 107 -4.46 24.90 -14.42
N LEU A 108 -3.16 24.95 -14.13
CA LEU A 108 -2.63 25.53 -12.89
C LEU A 108 -2.94 27.03 -12.72
N HIS A 109 -2.89 27.82 -13.80
CA HIS A 109 -3.24 29.26 -13.75
C HIS A 109 -4.75 29.51 -13.56
N ARG A 110 -5.60 28.57 -13.96
CA ARG A 110 -7.07 28.65 -13.78
C ARG A 110 -7.54 28.11 -12.44
N GLN A 111 -6.73 27.29 -11.76
CA GLN A 111 -7.09 26.74 -10.47
C GLN A 111 -7.27 27.87 -9.45
N MET A 112 -8.49 28.00 -8.93
CA MET A 112 -8.80 28.98 -7.89
C MET A 112 -8.26 28.49 -6.54
N ALA A 113 -7.68 29.42 -5.78
CA ALA A 113 -7.30 29.17 -4.39
C ALA A 113 -8.55 28.89 -3.54
N CYS A 114 -8.40 28.02 -2.52
CA CYS A 114 -9.47 27.63 -1.61
C CYS A 114 -10.72 27.02 -2.29
N ARG A 115 -10.54 26.39 -3.46
CA ARG A 115 -11.56 25.61 -4.18
C ARG A 115 -11.05 24.18 -4.42
N PRO A 116 -11.93 23.18 -4.59
CA PRO A 116 -11.55 21.86 -5.11
C PRO A 116 -10.81 21.96 -6.46
N LEU A 117 -10.10 20.90 -6.86
CA LEU A 117 -9.46 20.88 -8.17
C LEU A 117 -10.51 20.65 -9.27
N THR A 118 -10.23 21.16 -10.48
CA THR A 118 -11.07 20.89 -11.66
C THR A 118 -10.95 19.42 -12.13
N SER A 119 -11.93 18.94 -12.91
CA SER A 119 -12.02 17.54 -13.36
C SER A 119 -10.70 16.98 -13.93
N GLU A 120 -9.99 17.78 -14.71
CA GLU A 120 -8.79 17.37 -15.43
C GLU A 120 -7.66 16.97 -14.49
N PHE A 121 -7.60 17.51 -13.27
CA PHE A 121 -6.61 17.07 -12.28
C PHE A 121 -6.83 15.63 -11.82
N TYR A 122 -8.07 15.15 -11.84
CA TYR A 122 -8.42 13.79 -11.45
C TYR A 122 -8.47 12.82 -12.63
N THR A 123 -8.77 13.29 -13.84
CA THR A 123 -9.07 12.45 -15.00
C THR A 123 -8.01 12.44 -16.11
N SER A 124 -7.17 13.48 -16.22
CA SER A 124 -6.25 13.62 -17.35
C SER A 124 -5.03 12.71 -17.24
N ALA A 125 -4.75 11.97 -18.33
CA ALA A 125 -3.52 11.19 -18.47
C ALA A 125 -2.25 12.05 -18.48
N ASP A 126 -2.33 13.29 -18.98
CA ASP A 126 -1.19 14.22 -19.02
C ASP A 126 -0.92 14.82 -17.64
N VAL A 127 -1.98 15.14 -16.87
CA VAL A 127 -1.80 15.55 -15.46
C VAL A 127 -1.26 14.38 -14.63
N PHE A 128 -1.76 13.16 -14.83
CA PHE A 128 -1.22 11.97 -14.15
C PHE A 128 0.26 11.73 -14.47
N ALA A 129 0.68 11.92 -15.73
CA ALA A 129 2.09 11.84 -16.10
C ALA A 129 2.93 12.93 -15.43
N ALA A 130 2.37 14.14 -15.28
CA ALA A 130 2.99 15.24 -14.55
C ALA A 130 3.06 15.01 -13.03
N ASP A 131 2.02 14.44 -12.40
CA ASP A 131 2.02 14.03 -10.99
C ASP A 131 3.18 13.05 -10.73
N LEU A 132 3.35 12.05 -11.61
CA LEU A 132 4.46 11.12 -11.52
C LEU A 132 5.81 11.84 -11.63
N GLU A 133 6.02 12.67 -12.65
CA GLU A 133 7.30 13.33 -12.94
C GLU A 133 7.70 14.42 -11.93
N PHE A 134 6.75 15.27 -11.52
CA PHE A 134 7.03 16.45 -10.70
C PHE A 134 6.80 16.23 -9.20
N ILE A 135 5.96 15.26 -8.82
CA ILE A 135 5.66 14.95 -7.42
C ILE A 135 6.34 13.62 -7.04
N HIS A 136 5.86 12.49 -7.55
CA HIS A 136 6.30 11.18 -7.05
C HIS A 136 7.77 10.87 -7.34
N TYR A 137 8.30 11.23 -8.51
CA TYR A 137 9.71 10.98 -8.82
C TYR A 137 10.68 11.97 -8.15
N ARG A 138 10.17 13.00 -7.45
CA ARG A 138 11.00 14.07 -6.85
C ARG A 138 10.94 14.12 -5.33
N ARG A 139 9.76 13.91 -4.74
CA ARG A 139 9.55 14.01 -3.29
C ARG A 139 10.01 12.75 -2.56
N TRP A 140 10.20 12.89 -1.25
CA TRP A 140 10.37 11.75 -0.36
C TRP A 140 9.04 11.02 -0.22
N GLN A 141 9.10 9.69 -0.37
CA GLN A 141 7.95 8.81 -0.33
C GLN A 141 8.21 7.67 0.62
N PHE A 142 7.25 7.37 1.48
CA PHE A 142 7.32 6.20 2.35
C PHE A 142 7.32 4.93 1.50
N VAL A 143 8.22 4.00 1.82
CA VAL A 143 8.29 2.69 1.15
C VAL A 143 7.88 1.55 2.08
N ALA A 144 8.30 1.53 3.34
CA ALA A 144 7.92 0.51 4.33
C ALA A 144 8.36 0.90 5.75
N HIS A 145 7.83 0.23 6.77
CA HIS A 145 8.50 0.19 8.07
C HIS A 145 9.74 -0.71 7.99
N ALA A 146 10.80 -0.36 8.73
CA ALA A 146 12.07 -1.07 8.72
C ALA A 146 11.96 -2.55 9.15
N CYS A 147 10.92 -2.90 9.90
CA CYS A 147 10.56 -4.26 10.28
C CYS A 147 10.07 -5.14 9.13
N ALA A 148 9.73 -4.57 7.96
CA ALA A 148 9.43 -5.33 6.75
C ALA A 148 10.67 -5.97 6.09
N VAL A 149 11.87 -5.50 6.47
CA VAL A 149 13.17 -6.09 6.10
C VAL A 149 14.01 -6.29 7.37
N PRO A 150 13.64 -7.23 8.27
CA PRO A 150 14.14 -7.22 9.65
C PRO A 150 15.61 -7.66 9.78
N THR A 151 16.11 -8.53 8.90
CA THR A 151 17.46 -9.12 9.03
C THR A 151 18.25 -9.06 7.72
N PRO A 152 19.60 -9.21 7.75
CA PRO A 152 20.43 -9.13 6.55
C PRO A 152 19.97 -10.06 5.41
N GLY A 153 19.93 -9.50 4.20
CA GLY A 153 19.45 -10.18 3.01
C GLY A 153 17.93 -10.18 2.82
N ASP A 154 17.15 -9.79 3.83
CA ASP A 154 15.72 -9.53 3.62
C ASP A 154 15.56 -8.31 2.71
N TYR A 155 14.69 -8.44 1.72
CA TYR A 155 14.37 -7.40 0.77
C TYR A 155 12.86 -7.32 0.50
N LEU A 156 12.43 -6.14 0.07
CA LEU A 156 11.16 -5.92 -0.60
C LEU A 156 11.38 -5.17 -1.90
N THR A 157 10.41 -5.22 -2.79
CA THR A 157 10.36 -4.38 -3.98
C THR A 157 9.15 -3.45 -3.93
N TRP A 158 9.27 -2.31 -4.58
CA TRP A 158 8.16 -1.41 -4.82
C TRP A 158 8.26 -0.83 -6.23
N THR A 159 7.11 -0.63 -6.87
CA THR A 159 7.02 -0.09 -8.23
C THR A 159 6.11 1.13 -8.21
N ILE A 160 6.56 2.23 -8.79
CA ILE A 160 5.78 3.45 -8.98
C ILE A 160 6.02 4.01 -10.38
N GLY A 161 4.95 4.08 -11.17
CA GLY A 161 5.02 4.34 -12.61
C GLY A 161 5.99 3.38 -13.31
N SER A 162 7.02 3.92 -13.98
CA SER A 162 8.05 3.14 -14.67
C SER A 162 9.18 2.62 -13.78
N HIS A 163 9.30 3.14 -12.55
CA HIS A 163 10.39 2.82 -11.64
C HIS A 163 10.05 1.61 -10.78
N SER A 164 10.96 0.63 -10.69
CA SER A 164 10.91 -0.43 -9.68
C SER A 164 12.19 -0.41 -8.87
N ILE A 165 12.04 -0.59 -7.56
CA ILE A 165 13.04 -0.35 -6.53
C ILE A 165 13.17 -1.62 -5.70
N ILE A 166 14.40 -2.00 -5.34
CA ILE A 166 14.70 -2.97 -4.29
C ILE A 166 15.06 -2.18 -3.04
N VAL A 167 14.43 -2.50 -1.91
CA VAL A 167 14.86 -2.06 -0.57
C VAL A 167 15.37 -3.30 0.15
N VAL A 168 16.61 -3.28 0.63
CA VAL A 168 17.31 -4.46 1.17
C VAL A 168 18.12 -4.12 2.41
N ARG A 169 18.15 -5.01 3.41
CA ARG A 169 19.06 -4.89 4.55
C ARG A 169 20.43 -5.51 4.22
N GLY A 170 21.48 -4.71 4.35
CA GLY A 170 22.88 -5.15 4.16
C GLY A 170 23.38 -6.07 5.28
N GLN A 171 24.55 -6.68 5.06
CA GLN A 171 25.23 -7.51 6.08
C GLN A 171 25.73 -6.69 7.28
N ASP A 172 25.92 -5.39 7.08
CA ASP A 172 26.21 -4.38 8.11
C ASP A 172 24.95 -3.89 8.86
N GLY A 173 23.78 -4.46 8.56
CA GLY A 173 22.50 -4.08 9.17
C GLY A 173 21.87 -2.82 8.57
N ALA A 174 22.57 -2.04 7.76
CA ALA A 174 22.04 -0.82 7.14
C ALA A 174 21.08 -1.14 5.99
N VAL A 175 19.94 -0.45 5.94
CA VAL A 175 18.96 -0.58 4.85
C VAL A 175 19.37 0.31 3.68
N ARG A 176 19.29 -0.21 2.46
CA ARG A 176 19.64 0.48 1.22
C ARG A 176 18.54 0.33 0.17
N ALA A 177 18.47 1.28 -0.74
CA ALA A 177 17.56 1.22 -1.89
C ALA A 177 18.34 1.30 -3.22
N PHE A 178 17.89 0.54 -4.22
CA PHE A 178 18.47 0.48 -5.56
C PHE A 178 17.38 0.38 -6.62
N HIS A 179 17.65 0.86 -7.83
CA HIS A 179 16.79 0.51 -8.96
C HIS A 179 16.86 -1.01 -9.23
N ASN A 180 15.70 -1.65 -9.37
CA ASN A 180 15.54 -3.08 -9.69
C ASN A 180 15.83 -3.34 -11.18
N VAL A 181 17.05 -3.00 -11.61
CA VAL A 181 17.47 -2.99 -13.02
C VAL A 181 18.93 -3.43 -13.10
N CYS A 182 19.17 -4.59 -13.69
CA CYS A 182 20.52 -5.10 -13.92
C CYS A 182 21.29 -4.20 -14.91
N ARG A 183 22.50 -3.80 -14.52
CA ARG A 183 23.38 -2.91 -15.28
C ARG A 183 23.93 -3.49 -16.59
N HIS A 184 23.79 -4.80 -16.83
CA HIS A 184 24.17 -5.43 -18.09
C HIS A 184 23.20 -5.08 -19.24
N ARG A 185 21.94 -5.51 -19.14
CA ARG A 185 20.91 -5.39 -20.20
C ARG A 185 19.50 -5.11 -19.65
N GLY A 186 19.39 -4.41 -18.52
CA GLY A 186 18.12 -3.88 -18.00
C GLY A 186 17.15 -4.87 -17.34
N SER A 187 17.48 -6.16 -17.25
CA SER A 187 16.61 -7.18 -16.63
C SER A 187 16.29 -6.89 -15.15
N ARG A 188 15.05 -7.13 -14.74
CA ARG A 188 14.64 -7.13 -13.32
C ARG A 188 15.48 -8.14 -12.54
N ILE A 189 15.96 -7.77 -11.35
CA ILE A 189 16.83 -8.60 -10.52
C ILE A 189 15.98 -9.42 -9.55
N CYS A 190 15.14 -8.73 -8.77
CA CYS A 190 14.15 -9.36 -7.91
C CYS A 190 12.80 -9.36 -8.63
N ALA A 191 12.21 -10.54 -8.82
CA ALA A 191 10.91 -10.71 -9.47
C ALA A 191 9.74 -10.77 -8.47
N GLU A 192 9.98 -11.27 -7.26
CA GLU A 192 8.96 -11.36 -6.20
C GLU A 192 8.95 -10.07 -5.35
N GLU A 193 7.79 -9.74 -4.79
CA GLU A 193 7.59 -8.50 -4.04
C GLU A 193 8.41 -8.39 -2.75
N SER A 194 8.80 -9.53 -2.18
CA SER A 194 9.70 -9.63 -1.04
C SER A 194 10.39 -10.98 -1.00
N GLY A 195 11.43 -11.09 -0.18
CA GLY A 195 12.10 -12.36 0.08
C GLY A 195 13.40 -12.18 0.83
N LYS A 196 14.23 -13.23 0.83
CA LYS A 196 15.54 -13.23 1.47
C LYS A 196 16.61 -13.76 0.52
N VAL A 197 17.72 -13.03 0.38
CA VAL A 197 18.83 -13.38 -0.50
C VAL A 197 20.19 -13.21 0.19
N ARG A 198 21.17 -14.04 -0.18
CA ARG A 198 22.57 -13.80 0.21
C ARG A 198 23.25 -12.74 -0.66
N ARG A 199 22.79 -12.59 -1.91
CA ARG A 199 23.30 -11.70 -2.96
C ARG A 199 22.18 -11.38 -3.94
N LEU A 200 22.22 -10.21 -4.57
CA LEU A 200 21.27 -9.83 -5.60
C LEU A 200 21.74 -10.42 -6.95
N VAL A 201 21.11 -11.51 -7.40
CA VAL A 201 21.53 -12.24 -8.62
C VAL A 201 20.56 -11.97 -9.76
N CYS A 202 21.03 -11.35 -10.84
CA CYS A 202 20.25 -11.15 -12.05
C CYS A 202 19.86 -12.51 -12.67
N PRO A 203 18.56 -12.77 -12.94
CA PRO A 203 18.11 -14.04 -13.48
C PRO A 203 18.58 -14.28 -14.92
N TYR A 204 18.84 -13.21 -15.70
CA TYR A 204 19.16 -13.31 -17.12
C TYR A 204 20.58 -13.84 -17.39
N HIS A 205 21.61 -13.16 -16.86
CA HIS A 205 23.03 -13.47 -17.12
C HIS A 205 23.84 -13.71 -15.84
N ARG A 206 23.17 -13.94 -14.70
CA ARG A 206 23.81 -14.25 -13.40
C ARG A 206 24.78 -13.17 -12.88
N TRP A 207 24.72 -11.95 -13.43
CA TRP A 207 25.37 -10.78 -12.85
C TRP A 207 24.92 -10.62 -11.41
N THR A 208 25.87 -10.71 -10.49
CA THR A 208 25.65 -10.83 -9.06
C THR A 208 26.20 -9.59 -8.39
N TYR A 209 25.37 -8.96 -7.56
CA TYR A 209 25.73 -7.79 -6.78
C TYR A 209 25.74 -8.14 -5.29
N ASP A 210 26.58 -7.47 -4.52
CA ASP A 210 26.48 -7.49 -3.07
C ASP A 210 25.22 -6.74 -2.60
N LEU A 211 24.90 -6.84 -1.30
CA LEU A 211 23.78 -6.11 -0.70
C LEU A 211 24.07 -4.60 -0.56
N ASP A 212 25.32 -4.18 -0.79
CA ASP A 212 25.72 -2.77 -0.97
C ASP A 212 25.53 -2.26 -2.43
N GLY A 213 25.07 -3.12 -3.34
CA GLY A 213 24.83 -2.81 -4.76
C GLY A 213 26.06 -2.95 -5.67
N ARG A 214 27.27 -3.17 -5.15
CA ARG A 214 28.48 -3.31 -5.96
C ARG A 214 28.47 -4.62 -6.76
N LEU A 215 28.87 -4.56 -8.04
CA LEU A 215 28.98 -5.74 -8.89
C LEU A 215 30.15 -6.62 -8.42
N ILE A 216 29.87 -7.90 -8.13
CA ILE A 216 30.88 -8.88 -7.68
C ILE A 216 31.19 -9.96 -8.72
N THR A 217 30.41 -10.05 -9.80
CA THR A 217 30.76 -10.91 -10.94
C THR A 217 32.14 -10.52 -11.48
N ALA A 218 32.99 -11.53 -11.69
CA ALA A 218 34.37 -11.36 -12.16
C ALA A 218 34.41 -11.04 -13.67
N VAL A 219 34.03 -9.81 -14.01
CA VAL A 219 34.38 -9.14 -15.28
C VAL A 219 35.36 -8.02 -14.96
N GLU A 220 36.31 -7.74 -15.85
CA GLU A 220 37.17 -6.54 -15.72
C GLU A 220 36.45 -5.32 -16.31
N ARG A 221 35.88 -5.48 -17.51
CA ARG A 221 35.06 -4.50 -18.21
C ARG A 221 33.90 -5.18 -18.95
N GLU A 222 32.80 -4.48 -19.11
CA GLU A 222 31.70 -4.83 -20.02
C GLU A 222 31.37 -3.62 -20.89
N PHE A 223 31.24 -3.79 -22.21
CA PHE A 223 31.03 -2.69 -23.17
C PHE A 223 32.02 -1.50 -23.00
N GLY A 224 33.26 -1.80 -22.56
CA GLY A 224 34.30 -0.80 -22.27
C GLY A 224 34.22 -0.17 -20.87
N VAL A 225 33.13 -0.33 -20.13
CA VAL A 225 32.91 0.24 -18.79
C VAL A 225 33.59 -0.63 -17.71
N PRO A 226 34.38 -0.08 -16.77
CA PRO A 226 34.92 -0.80 -15.62
C PRO A 226 33.84 -1.45 -14.73
N ARG A 227 34.14 -2.62 -14.16
CA ARG A 227 33.26 -3.32 -13.20
C ARG A 227 32.78 -2.41 -12.06
N GLU A 228 33.66 -1.54 -11.57
CA GLU A 228 33.43 -0.65 -10.44
C GLU A 228 32.32 0.38 -10.74
N GLU A 229 32.14 0.76 -12.00
CA GLU A 229 31.07 1.67 -12.47
C GLU A 229 29.77 0.93 -12.83
N LEU A 230 29.78 -0.40 -12.81
CA LEU A 230 28.68 -1.29 -13.17
C LEU A 230 27.87 -1.79 -11.95
N GLY A 231 28.09 -1.21 -10.76
CA GLY A 231 27.22 -1.42 -9.59
C GLY A 231 25.78 -0.89 -9.80
N LEU A 232 24.83 -1.40 -9.01
CA LEU A 232 23.43 -0.96 -9.05
C LEU A 232 23.32 0.56 -8.85
N LYS A 233 22.40 1.20 -9.57
CA LYS A 233 22.13 2.62 -9.37
C LYS A 233 21.42 2.79 -8.02
N PRO A 234 22.01 3.49 -7.05
CA PRO A 234 21.41 3.70 -5.74
C PRO A 234 20.20 4.62 -5.85
N VAL A 235 19.30 4.48 -4.89
CA VAL A 235 18.12 5.33 -4.70
C VAL A 235 18.27 5.97 -3.32
N ALA A 236 17.99 7.26 -3.21
CA ALA A 236 18.13 7.95 -1.93
C ALA A 236 17.17 7.33 -0.91
N LEU A 237 17.68 6.99 0.29
CA LEU A 237 16.90 6.42 1.39
C LEU A 237 17.17 7.18 2.69
N ARG A 238 16.13 7.29 3.52
CA ARG A 238 16.18 7.74 4.90
C ARG A 238 15.36 6.80 5.78
N ASP A 239 15.92 6.49 6.96
CA ASP A 239 15.19 5.81 8.03
C ASP A 239 14.90 6.86 9.11
N VAL A 240 13.62 7.10 9.39
CA VAL A 240 13.17 8.01 10.44
C VAL A 240 12.46 7.17 11.50
N ALA A 241 13.22 6.76 12.51
CA ALA A 241 12.74 5.97 13.65
C ALA A 241 11.98 4.69 13.25
N GLY A 242 12.41 4.02 12.18
CA GLY A 242 11.81 2.80 11.65
C GLY A 242 10.80 3.01 10.52
N LEU A 243 10.57 4.25 10.05
CA LEU A 243 9.85 4.53 8.81
C LEU A 243 10.88 4.78 7.69
N LEU A 244 10.86 3.95 6.65
CA LEU A 244 11.75 4.08 5.50
C LEU A 244 11.11 4.97 4.44
N PHE A 245 11.82 6.02 4.06
CA PHE A 245 11.47 6.92 2.96
C PHE A 245 12.50 6.82 1.86
N ILE A 246 12.08 6.95 0.60
CA ILE A 246 12.95 7.05 -0.57
C ILE A 246 12.64 8.27 -1.43
N SER A 247 13.62 8.74 -2.20
CA SER A 247 13.40 9.70 -3.30
C SER A 247 14.11 9.21 -4.56
N LEU A 248 13.45 9.39 -5.71
CA LEU A 248 13.95 9.03 -7.03
C LEU A 248 14.69 10.20 -7.72
N ALA A 249 14.73 11.37 -7.09
CA ALA A 249 15.44 12.53 -7.61
C ALA A 249 16.96 12.28 -7.63
N ALA A 250 17.63 12.73 -8.69
CA ALA A 250 19.09 12.76 -8.75
C ALA A 250 19.70 13.66 -7.65
N ALA A 251 18.99 14.73 -7.28
CA ALA A 251 19.26 15.56 -6.12
C ALA A 251 17.98 15.61 -5.25
N PRO A 252 17.85 14.75 -4.22
CA PRO A 252 16.67 14.74 -3.37
C PRO A 252 16.56 16.03 -2.54
N PRO A 253 15.34 16.53 -2.26
CA PRO A 253 15.13 17.63 -1.31
C PRO A 253 15.70 17.31 0.07
N ASP A 254 16.03 18.34 0.86
CA ASP A 254 16.44 18.11 2.24
C ASP A 254 15.28 17.53 3.08
N PHE A 255 15.53 16.38 3.69
CA PHE A 255 14.60 15.68 4.58
C PHE A 255 14.95 15.87 6.05
N GLU A 256 16.17 16.32 6.36
CA GLU A 256 16.67 16.37 7.74
C GLU A 256 15.84 17.30 8.67
N PRO A 257 15.25 18.43 8.22
CA PRO A 257 14.31 19.22 9.01
C PRO A 257 13.08 18.42 9.43
N ALA A 258 12.48 17.65 8.51
CA ALA A 258 11.34 16.79 8.80
C ALA A 258 11.74 15.60 9.69
N ALA A 259 12.87 14.96 9.39
CA ALA A 259 13.39 13.83 10.17
C ALA A 259 13.66 14.22 11.65
N ARG A 260 14.25 15.41 11.90
CA ARG A 260 14.48 15.93 13.25
C ARG A 260 13.19 16.18 14.04
N LEU A 261 12.10 16.57 13.36
CA LEU A 261 10.80 16.82 13.99
C LEU A 261 9.98 15.53 14.19
N LEU A 262 10.08 14.59 13.25
CA LEU A 262 9.34 13.32 13.27
C LEU A 262 9.98 12.27 14.20
N ALA A 263 11.31 12.12 14.19
CA ALA A 263 12.00 11.03 14.89
C ALA A 263 11.71 10.99 16.42
N PRO A 264 11.70 12.11 17.18
CA PRO A 264 11.40 12.09 18.61
C PRO A 264 9.97 11.61 18.92
N GLN A 265 9.01 11.89 18.03
CA GLN A 265 7.62 11.45 18.17
C GLN A 265 7.48 9.95 17.91
N LEU A 266 8.18 9.47 16.88
CA LEU A 266 8.08 8.10 16.37
C LEU A 266 8.89 7.08 17.19
N VAL A 267 10.06 7.46 17.72
CA VAL A 267 10.99 6.52 18.37
C VAL A 267 10.37 5.74 19.52
N ARG A 268 9.47 6.39 20.29
CA ARG A 268 8.79 5.77 21.44
C ARG A 268 7.87 4.61 21.05
N HIS A 269 7.36 4.57 19.81
CA HIS A 269 6.57 3.46 19.27
C HIS A 269 7.41 2.25 18.82
N GLY A 270 8.75 2.35 18.82
CA GLY A 270 9.62 1.18 18.67
C GLY A 270 9.48 0.39 17.37
N PHE A 271 9.23 1.04 16.22
CA PHE A 271 9.05 0.37 14.92
C PHE A 271 10.24 -0.52 14.50
N ALA A 272 11.46 -0.24 14.99
CA ALA A 272 12.64 -1.08 14.81
C ALA A 272 12.57 -2.44 15.56
N HIS A 273 11.63 -2.59 16.50
CA HIS A 273 11.35 -3.81 17.26
C HIS A 273 9.89 -4.30 17.05
N ALA A 274 9.26 -3.85 15.97
CA ALA A 274 7.94 -4.30 15.55
C ALA A 274 8.02 -5.42 14.50
N LYS A 275 6.87 -5.91 14.07
CA LYS A 275 6.66 -6.69 12.84
C LYS A 275 5.35 -6.26 12.16
N VAL A 276 5.24 -6.50 10.86
CA VAL A 276 3.95 -6.45 10.17
C VAL A 276 3.16 -7.70 10.57
N ALA A 277 2.07 -7.53 11.30
CA ALA A 277 1.14 -8.60 11.66
C ALA A 277 0.26 -9.00 10.48
N HIS A 278 -0.18 -8.01 9.70
CA HIS A 278 -1.05 -8.22 8.55
C HIS A 278 -0.89 -7.10 7.51
N ARG A 279 -1.19 -7.41 6.24
CA ARG A 279 -1.26 -6.44 5.16
C ARG A 279 -2.47 -6.73 4.28
N ILE A 280 -3.18 -5.67 3.89
CA ILE A 280 -4.28 -5.71 2.94
C ILE A 280 -3.95 -4.72 1.83
N ASP A 281 -4.01 -5.18 0.59
CA ASP A 281 -3.77 -4.38 -0.60
C ASP A 281 -5.11 -4.07 -1.28
N TYR A 282 -5.45 -2.78 -1.36
CA TYR A 282 -6.68 -2.29 -1.97
C TYR A 282 -6.40 -1.66 -3.34
N LEU A 283 -7.29 -1.89 -4.29
CA LEU A 283 -7.33 -1.17 -5.56
C LEU A 283 -8.55 -0.26 -5.56
N VAL A 284 -8.32 1.03 -5.34
CA VAL A 284 -9.34 2.08 -5.24
C VAL A 284 -9.47 2.73 -6.61
N LYS A 285 -10.66 2.70 -7.22
CA LYS A 285 -10.93 3.33 -8.52
C LYS A 285 -11.15 4.85 -8.38
N ALA A 286 -10.14 5.51 -7.84
CA ALA A 286 -10.07 6.95 -7.68
C ALA A 286 -8.63 7.45 -7.88
N ASN A 287 -8.51 8.70 -8.32
CA ASN A 287 -7.25 9.42 -8.37
C ASN A 287 -6.61 9.49 -6.97
N TRP A 288 -5.27 9.40 -6.92
CA TRP A 288 -4.52 9.41 -5.67
C TRP A 288 -4.73 10.69 -4.85
N LYS A 289 -5.09 11.81 -5.52
CA LYS A 289 -5.44 13.08 -4.87
C LYS A 289 -6.79 13.00 -4.15
N LEU A 290 -7.82 12.40 -4.74
CA LEU A 290 -9.12 12.19 -4.08
C LEU A 290 -8.98 11.33 -2.82
N VAL A 291 -8.18 10.26 -2.91
CA VAL A 291 -7.87 9.39 -1.76
C VAL A 291 -7.14 10.17 -0.64
N PHE A 292 -6.26 11.11 -0.99
CA PHE A 292 -5.65 12.01 -0.01
C PHE A 292 -6.63 13.04 0.53
N GLU A 293 -7.43 13.70 -0.32
CA GLU A 293 -8.41 14.72 0.06
C GLU A 293 -9.38 14.15 1.10
N ASN A 294 -9.96 12.97 0.86
CA ASN A 294 -10.78 12.22 1.82
C ASN A 294 -10.02 11.96 3.14
N ASN A 295 -8.74 11.53 3.09
CA ASN A 295 -7.95 11.31 4.31
C ASN A 295 -7.61 12.59 5.10
N ARG A 296 -7.70 13.76 4.47
CA ARG A 296 -7.25 15.04 5.04
C ARG A 296 -8.35 15.84 5.75
N GLU A 297 -9.59 15.39 5.70
CA GLU A 297 -10.75 15.91 6.45
C GLU A 297 -11.48 14.80 7.23
N CYS A 298 -12.51 15.16 8.00
CA CYS A 298 -13.35 14.21 8.74
C CYS A 298 -14.83 14.65 8.76
N TYR A 299 -15.24 15.48 7.81
CA TYR A 299 -16.60 15.96 7.66
C TYR A 299 -17.55 14.81 7.29
N HIS A 300 -17.09 13.86 6.48
CA HIS A 300 -17.84 12.63 6.15
C HIS A 300 -17.89 11.62 7.33
N CYS A 301 -16.97 11.70 8.30
CA CYS A 301 -16.78 10.66 9.33
C CYS A 301 -18.04 10.34 10.13
N ALA A 302 -18.78 11.35 10.57
CA ALA A 302 -19.94 11.19 11.44
C ALA A 302 -21.10 10.43 10.76
N ALA A 303 -21.18 10.48 9.43
CA ALA A 303 -22.20 9.78 8.64
C ALA A 303 -21.75 8.38 8.19
N HIS A 304 -20.44 8.18 7.98
CA HIS A 304 -19.93 7.01 7.26
C HIS A 304 -19.07 6.03 8.07
N HIS A 305 -18.51 6.43 9.23
CA HIS A 305 -17.54 5.60 9.98
C HIS A 305 -17.92 5.33 11.44
N PRO A 306 -18.99 4.55 11.71
CA PRO A 306 -19.44 4.29 13.08
C PRO A 306 -18.35 3.63 13.96
N GLU A 307 -17.48 2.78 13.39
CA GLU A 307 -16.35 2.18 14.13
C GLU A 307 -15.27 3.19 14.53
N TYR A 308 -14.94 4.14 13.66
CA TYR A 308 -13.83 5.09 13.88
C TYR A 308 -14.23 6.26 14.78
N VAL A 309 -15.46 6.79 14.62
CA VAL A 309 -15.97 7.87 15.50
C VAL A 309 -16.32 7.38 16.91
N ALA A 310 -16.47 6.06 17.10
CA ALA A 310 -16.59 5.46 18.43
C ALA A 310 -15.27 5.51 19.22
N ALA A 311 -14.12 5.46 18.51
CA ALA A 311 -12.79 5.40 19.13
C ALA A 311 -12.03 6.74 19.12
N THR A 312 -12.36 7.66 18.21
CA THR A 312 -11.54 8.87 17.96
C THR A 312 -12.35 10.17 17.97
N TYR A 313 -11.68 11.26 18.36
CA TYR A 313 -12.18 12.62 18.17
C TYR A 313 -11.79 13.14 16.78
N ASP A 314 -12.68 13.92 16.17
CA ASP A 314 -12.29 14.81 15.08
C ASP A 314 -11.53 16.02 15.65
N VAL A 315 -10.21 16.00 15.45
CA VAL A 315 -9.29 17.09 15.82
C VAL A 315 -8.86 17.93 14.60
N GLN A 316 -9.47 17.72 13.44
CA GLN A 316 -9.15 18.39 12.17
C GLN A 316 -10.40 19.01 11.53
N ARG A 317 -11.40 19.26 12.38
CA ARG A 317 -12.68 19.88 12.09
C ARG A 317 -12.56 21.21 11.36
N ASP A 318 -13.56 21.47 10.52
CA ASP A 318 -13.89 22.82 10.07
C ASP A 318 -14.76 23.51 11.15
N GLU A 319 -14.25 24.61 11.71
CA GLU A 319 -14.96 25.42 12.70
C GLU A 319 -16.24 26.05 12.14
N ALA A 320 -16.35 26.23 10.82
CA ALA A 320 -17.57 26.72 10.18
C ALA A 320 -18.70 25.68 10.12
N VAL A 321 -18.39 24.41 10.41
CA VAL A 321 -19.28 23.25 10.18
C VAL A 321 -19.65 22.52 11.47
N VAL A 322 -18.83 22.60 12.52
CA VAL A 322 -19.08 21.95 13.83
C VAL A 322 -19.82 22.88 14.79
N ASP A 323 -20.79 22.34 15.54
CA ASP A 323 -21.48 23.06 16.64
C ASP A 323 -20.45 23.67 17.61
N PRO A 324 -20.44 25.00 17.82
CA PRO A 324 -19.47 25.68 18.68
C PRO A 324 -19.40 25.14 20.13
N ARG A 325 -20.48 24.57 20.67
CA ARG A 325 -20.46 23.95 22.01
C ARG A 325 -19.66 22.65 21.98
N ARG A 326 -19.94 21.80 21.00
CA ARG A 326 -19.19 20.56 20.74
C ARG A 326 -17.75 20.85 20.33
N ALA A 327 -17.48 22.02 19.75
CA ALA A 327 -16.12 22.51 19.55
C ALA A 327 -15.40 22.67 20.90
N THR A 328 -15.91 23.56 21.76
CA THR A 328 -15.34 23.87 23.09
C THR A 328 -15.15 22.63 23.98
N GLU A 329 -16.12 21.71 24.00
CA GLU A 329 -16.03 20.47 24.79
C GLU A 329 -14.84 19.58 24.37
N VAL A 330 -14.60 19.46 23.06
CA VAL A 330 -13.50 18.65 22.52
C VAL A 330 -12.16 19.37 22.63
N ASP A 331 -12.10 20.71 22.53
CA ASP A 331 -10.87 21.47 22.78
C ASP A 331 -10.37 21.23 24.21
N ALA A 332 -11.27 21.28 25.20
CA ALA A 332 -10.93 20.99 26.59
C ALA A 332 -10.37 19.57 26.79
N VAL A 333 -10.88 18.58 26.05
CA VAL A 333 -10.35 17.21 26.07
C VAL A 333 -8.97 17.12 25.39
N ILE A 334 -8.76 17.82 24.28
CA ILE A 334 -7.47 17.87 23.57
C ILE A 334 -6.41 18.54 24.45
N ASP A 335 -6.72 19.69 25.07
CA ASP A 335 -5.81 20.45 25.94
C ASP A 335 -5.40 19.63 27.17
N GLU A 336 -6.35 18.95 27.82
CA GLU A 336 -6.05 18.12 28.98
C GLU A 336 -5.24 16.87 28.61
N ALA A 337 -5.53 16.26 27.46
CA ALA A 337 -4.72 15.18 26.92
C ALA A 337 -3.31 15.64 26.56
N ALA A 338 -3.14 16.85 26.01
CA ALA A 338 -1.83 17.42 25.65
C ALA A 338 -0.94 17.59 26.89
N LYS A 339 -1.45 18.21 27.97
CA LYS A 339 -0.73 18.32 29.27
C LYS A 339 -0.32 16.95 29.81
N ARG A 340 -1.23 15.98 29.73
CA ARG A 340 -0.98 14.61 30.19
C ARG A 340 0.08 13.89 29.34
N PHE A 341 0.07 14.06 28.02
CA PHE A 341 1.09 13.54 27.12
C PHE A 341 2.46 14.16 27.36
N GLU A 342 2.52 15.47 27.62
CA GLU A 342 3.75 16.17 28.02
C GLU A 342 4.30 15.63 29.34
N ALA A 343 3.46 15.47 30.36
CA ALA A 343 3.84 14.94 31.68
C ALA A 343 4.41 13.50 31.63
N ILE A 344 4.06 12.70 30.61
CA ILE A 344 4.61 11.35 30.38
C ILE A 344 5.71 11.30 29.30
N GLY A 345 6.22 12.45 28.87
CA GLY A 345 7.35 12.55 27.93
C GLY A 345 7.01 12.23 26.47
N LEU A 346 5.77 12.51 26.04
CA LEU A 346 5.27 12.28 24.68
C LEU A 346 4.85 13.59 23.96
N GLY A 347 5.33 14.74 24.44
CA GLY A 347 5.13 16.05 23.84
C GLY A 347 6.42 16.66 23.24
N PRO A 348 6.32 17.76 22.46
CA PRO A 348 5.07 18.33 21.95
C PRO A 348 4.60 17.55 20.72
N ALA A 349 3.28 17.41 20.57
CA ALA A 349 2.68 16.86 19.36
C ALA A 349 1.70 17.89 18.78
N GLY A 350 1.70 18.06 17.45
CA GLY A 350 1.16 19.25 16.81
C GLY A 350 2.18 19.90 15.87
N LEU A 351 2.88 19.08 15.07
CA LEU A 351 3.94 19.49 14.17
C LEU A 351 3.40 19.45 12.73
N SER A 352 3.65 20.49 11.96
CA SER A 352 3.40 20.53 10.51
C SER A 352 4.51 21.25 9.79
N SER A 353 4.82 20.80 8.58
CA SER A 353 5.67 21.57 7.65
C SER A 353 4.97 22.84 7.17
N ASP A 354 5.77 23.85 6.84
CA ASP A 354 5.36 25.05 6.07
C ASP A 354 5.01 24.75 4.59
N MET A 355 5.10 23.48 4.17
CA MET A 355 4.90 23.01 2.80
C MET A 355 5.92 23.54 1.78
N SER A 356 7.10 24.04 2.21
CA SER A 356 8.13 24.54 1.28
C SER A 356 9.14 23.48 0.80
N GLY A 357 9.32 22.39 1.56
CA GLY A 357 10.31 21.35 1.26
C GLY A 357 9.78 19.92 1.41
N SER A 358 9.77 19.43 2.66
CA SER A 358 9.26 18.12 3.05
C SER A 358 7.88 18.25 3.66
N TYR A 359 6.87 17.65 3.03
CA TYR A 359 5.46 17.81 3.37
C TYR A 359 5.02 16.81 4.45
N PHE A 360 4.78 17.25 5.68
CA PHE A 360 4.31 16.36 6.74
C PHE A 360 3.40 17.04 7.76
N ARG A 361 2.61 16.21 8.44
CA ARG A 361 1.88 16.54 9.68
C ARG A 361 2.11 15.41 10.68
N CYS A 362 2.34 15.74 11.95
CA CYS A 362 2.44 14.77 13.03
C CYS A 362 1.82 15.31 14.31
N ASN A 363 0.75 14.68 14.77
CA ASN A 363 0.03 15.09 15.97
C ASN A 363 -0.49 13.88 16.75
N ARG A 364 -0.40 13.95 18.07
CA ARG A 364 -0.90 12.94 19.01
C ARG A 364 -2.28 13.38 19.48
N THR A 365 -3.27 12.52 19.34
CA THR A 365 -4.67 12.85 19.62
C THR A 365 -5.21 11.96 20.73
N PRO A 366 -6.04 12.47 21.64
CA PRO A 366 -6.77 11.60 22.55
C PRO A 366 -7.66 10.62 21.77
N LEU A 367 -7.92 9.48 22.39
CA LEU A 367 -8.99 8.56 22.01
C LEU A 367 -10.23 8.88 22.86
N MET A 368 -11.39 8.41 22.42
CA MET A 368 -12.66 8.58 23.14
C MET A 368 -12.56 8.06 24.58
N ALA A 369 -13.30 8.68 25.50
CA ALA A 369 -13.24 8.33 26.92
C ALA A 369 -13.48 6.82 27.15
N GLY A 370 -12.52 6.15 27.83
CA GLY A 370 -12.53 4.71 28.06
C GLY A 370 -11.81 3.87 27.00
N PHE A 371 -11.34 4.46 25.89
CA PHE A 371 -10.58 3.76 24.85
C PHE A 371 -9.08 3.86 25.12
N ALA A 372 -8.42 2.69 25.13
CA ALA A 372 -6.97 2.53 25.23
C ALA A 372 -6.31 2.41 23.83
N THR A 373 -7.08 2.07 22.80
CA THR A 373 -6.61 1.89 21.42
C THR A 373 -7.78 1.95 20.42
N GLU A 374 -7.49 2.22 19.14
CA GLU A 374 -8.46 2.18 18.03
C GLU A 374 -8.97 0.75 17.77
N SER A 375 -9.98 0.33 18.53
CA SER A 375 -10.57 -1.02 18.51
C SER A 375 -12.07 -0.97 18.75
N LEU A 376 -12.81 -2.01 18.36
CA LEU A 376 -14.28 -2.04 18.48
C LEU A 376 -14.80 -1.96 19.92
N ASP A 377 -14.01 -2.42 20.90
CA ASP A 377 -14.37 -2.41 22.32
C ASP A 377 -13.48 -1.50 23.19
N GLY A 378 -12.64 -0.68 22.55
CA GLY A 378 -11.69 0.24 23.18
C GLY A 378 -10.54 -0.42 23.96
N LYS A 379 -10.48 -1.75 24.06
CA LYS A 379 -9.46 -2.47 24.82
C LYS A 379 -8.26 -2.83 23.96
N PRO A 380 -7.04 -2.92 24.55
CA PRO A 380 -5.84 -3.35 23.84
C PRO A 380 -6.06 -4.59 22.97
N VAL A 381 -5.55 -4.54 21.75
CA VAL A 381 -5.61 -5.61 20.74
C VAL A 381 -4.28 -6.36 20.63
N ALA A 382 -3.19 -5.81 21.18
CA ALA A 382 -1.86 -6.41 21.26
C ALA A 382 -1.12 -5.97 22.55
N PRO A 383 0.10 -6.49 22.83
CA PRO A 383 1.00 -5.93 23.85
C PRO A 383 1.50 -4.53 23.47
N LEU A 384 1.99 -3.78 24.45
CA LEU A 384 2.59 -2.45 24.21
C LEU A 384 3.72 -2.49 23.17
N MET A 385 3.78 -1.45 22.35
CA MET A 385 4.83 -1.21 21.37
C MET A 385 5.88 -0.21 21.90
N GLY A 386 7.15 -0.53 21.67
CA GLY A 386 8.28 0.33 22.04
C GLY A 386 8.37 0.59 23.55
N ASP A 387 8.77 1.80 23.89
CA ASP A 387 9.06 2.24 25.26
C ASP A 387 7.95 3.17 25.81
N LEU A 388 6.71 2.97 25.36
CA LEU A 388 5.56 3.74 25.82
C LEU A 388 5.23 3.41 27.28
N PRO A 389 4.85 4.42 28.10
CA PRO A 389 4.68 4.27 29.56
C PRO A 389 3.41 3.50 29.96
N GLY A 390 2.54 3.17 29.01
CA GLY A 390 1.24 2.52 29.23
C GLY A 390 0.37 2.62 27.98
N PHE A 391 -0.90 2.20 28.08
CA PHE A 391 -1.83 2.28 26.95
C PHE A 391 -2.45 3.65 26.74
N ASP A 392 -2.53 4.48 27.79
CA ASP A 392 -3.13 5.81 27.73
C ASP A 392 -2.17 6.85 27.12
N THR A 393 -1.84 6.68 25.84
CA THR A 393 -0.92 7.57 25.09
C THR A 393 -1.58 8.23 23.88
N GLY A 394 -2.90 8.04 23.72
CA GLY A 394 -3.62 8.40 22.50
C GLY A 394 -3.06 7.70 21.26
N THR A 395 -3.46 8.21 20.09
CA THR A 395 -2.93 7.78 18.78
C THR A 395 -2.00 8.85 18.22
N LEU A 396 -0.78 8.48 17.82
CA LEU A 396 0.13 9.35 17.08
C LEU A 396 -0.19 9.23 15.59
N ARG A 397 -0.77 10.30 15.05
CA ARG A 397 -1.07 10.41 13.62
C ARG A 397 0.15 11.01 12.93
N THR A 398 0.59 10.38 11.84
CA THR A 398 1.67 10.90 10.99
C THR A 398 1.25 10.83 9.53
N THR A 399 1.30 11.95 8.82
CA THR A 399 1.07 12.04 7.37
C THR A 399 2.34 12.56 6.72
N VAL A 400 2.78 11.95 5.62
CA VAL A 400 3.85 12.46 4.77
C VAL A 400 3.38 12.39 3.31
N PHE A 401 3.24 13.55 2.67
CA PHE A 401 2.83 13.62 1.27
C PHE A 401 4.03 13.28 0.36
N PRO A 402 3.81 12.60 -0.78
CA PRO A 402 2.53 12.38 -1.46
C PRO A 402 1.90 10.99 -1.24
N ASN A 403 2.37 10.16 -0.29
CA ASN A 403 1.99 8.75 -0.30
C ASN A 403 1.80 8.02 1.05
N PHE A 404 1.80 8.72 2.19
CA PHE A 404 1.76 8.07 3.51
C PHE A 404 0.81 8.70 4.52
N TRP A 405 0.08 7.86 5.24
CA TRP A 405 -0.35 8.16 6.61
C TRP A 405 -0.27 6.92 7.52
N GLN A 406 -0.20 7.16 8.83
CA GLN A 406 -0.36 6.13 9.85
C GLN A 406 -1.04 6.68 11.11
N HIS A 407 -1.64 5.77 11.86
CA HIS A 407 -2.12 5.94 13.22
C HIS A 407 -1.37 4.94 14.10
N ALA A 408 -0.56 5.44 15.03
CA ALA A 408 0.20 4.61 15.96
C ALA A 408 -0.39 4.73 17.36
N ASN A 409 -1.15 3.71 17.76
CA ASN A 409 -1.66 3.54 19.11
C ASN A 409 -0.55 3.01 20.03
N ALA A 410 -0.90 2.71 21.29
CA ALA A 410 0.07 2.22 22.27
C ALA A 410 0.53 0.77 22.05
N ASP A 411 -0.28 -0.03 21.37
CA ASP A 411 -0.14 -1.49 21.23
C ASP A 411 0.03 -1.96 19.78
N HIS A 412 -0.44 -1.16 18.83
CA HIS A 412 -0.33 -1.43 17.42
C HIS A 412 -0.27 -0.12 16.62
N ALA A 413 0.18 -0.20 15.37
CA ALA A 413 0.02 0.87 14.40
C ALA A 413 -0.67 0.35 13.14
N VAL A 414 -1.45 1.21 12.51
CA VAL A 414 -2.01 1.01 11.18
C VAL A 414 -1.47 2.07 10.25
N ALA A 415 -0.97 1.66 9.09
CA ALA A 415 -0.35 2.55 8.11
C ALA A 415 -0.86 2.26 6.70
N ALA A 416 -1.04 3.32 5.91
CA ALA A 416 -1.39 3.24 4.50
C ALA A 416 -0.27 3.83 3.64
N ARG A 417 0.12 3.09 2.60
CA ARG A 417 1.01 3.58 1.54
C ARG A 417 0.28 3.62 0.21
N LEU A 418 0.16 4.81 -0.36
CA LEU A 418 -0.41 5.01 -1.69
C LEU A 418 0.61 4.72 -2.80
N THR A 419 0.10 4.27 -3.94
CA THR A 419 0.85 4.10 -5.18
C THR A 419 -0.10 4.41 -6.35
N PRO A 420 0.04 5.57 -7.03
CA PRO A 420 -0.75 5.87 -8.22
C PRO A 420 -0.47 4.85 -9.33
N LEU A 421 -1.53 4.29 -9.92
CA LEU A 421 -1.45 3.30 -11.02
C LEU A 421 -1.97 3.86 -12.35
N ALA A 422 -3.06 4.63 -12.32
CA ALA A 422 -3.65 5.33 -13.46
C ALA A 422 -4.33 6.62 -12.97
N PRO A 423 -4.82 7.53 -13.86
CA PRO A 423 -5.53 8.73 -13.46
C PRO A 423 -6.69 8.45 -12.48
N ASP A 424 -7.41 7.36 -12.70
CA ASP A 424 -8.58 6.91 -11.95
C ASP A 424 -8.32 5.66 -11.09
N LEU A 425 -7.06 5.29 -10.84
CA LEU A 425 -6.72 4.07 -10.10
C LEU A 425 -5.53 4.26 -9.15
N THR A 426 -5.77 4.00 -7.88
CA THR A 426 -4.77 4.08 -6.80
C THR A 426 -4.68 2.75 -6.07
N HIS A 427 -3.47 2.25 -5.90
CA HIS A 427 -3.19 1.13 -5.01
C HIS A 427 -2.89 1.64 -3.60
N VAL A 428 -3.56 1.11 -2.59
CA VAL A 428 -3.34 1.43 -1.18
C VAL A 428 -2.91 0.15 -0.45
N ALA A 429 -1.68 0.14 0.08
CA ALA A 429 -1.19 -0.93 0.92
C ALA A 429 -1.44 -0.57 2.40
N GLY A 430 -2.45 -1.17 3.02
CA GLY A 430 -2.74 -1.07 4.45
C GLY A 430 -1.93 -2.10 5.23
N SER A 431 -1.18 -1.68 6.25
CA SER A 431 -0.30 -2.52 7.06
C SER A 431 -0.62 -2.36 8.55
N TRP A 432 -0.83 -3.48 9.25
CA TRP A 432 -1.02 -3.55 10.69
C TRP A 432 0.25 -4.07 11.34
N ILE A 433 0.72 -3.35 12.36
CA ILE A 433 2.06 -3.49 12.93
C ILE A 433 1.92 -3.68 14.43
N VAL A 434 2.62 -4.66 14.99
CA VAL A 434 2.61 -5.01 16.43
C VAL A 434 4.05 -5.25 16.90
N HIS A 435 4.27 -5.37 18.21
CA HIS A 435 5.58 -5.76 18.75
C HIS A 435 6.07 -7.09 18.13
N LYS A 436 7.36 -7.19 17.78
CA LYS A 436 7.93 -8.34 17.05
C LYS A 436 7.66 -9.69 17.72
N ASP A 437 7.69 -9.72 19.06
CA ASP A 437 7.57 -10.94 19.87
C ASP A 437 6.11 -11.31 20.20
N ALA A 438 5.14 -10.48 19.82
CA ALA A 438 3.72 -10.79 20.00
C ALA A 438 3.30 -11.94 19.07
N VAL A 439 2.57 -12.93 19.57
CA VAL A 439 2.16 -14.15 18.86
C VAL A 439 0.67 -14.12 18.57
N GLU A 440 0.30 -14.32 17.30
CA GLU A 440 -1.10 -14.42 16.89
C GLU A 440 -1.80 -15.61 17.56
N GLY A 441 -3.03 -15.42 18.02
CA GLY A 441 -3.80 -16.42 18.77
C GLY A 441 -3.42 -16.51 20.26
N ARG A 442 -2.41 -15.76 20.72
CA ARG A 442 -2.05 -15.63 22.15
C ARG A 442 -2.09 -14.18 22.62
N ASP A 443 -1.32 -13.32 21.95
CA ASP A 443 -1.09 -11.94 22.36
C ASP A 443 -1.92 -10.94 21.54
N TYR A 444 -2.33 -11.32 20.32
CA TYR A 444 -3.27 -10.58 19.47
C TYR A 444 -4.08 -11.55 18.59
N SER A 445 -5.18 -11.07 17.99
CA SER A 445 -5.88 -11.78 16.90
C SER A 445 -6.29 -10.80 15.80
N LEU A 446 -6.30 -11.26 14.55
CA LEU A 446 -6.67 -10.44 13.40
C LEU A 446 -8.12 -9.93 13.49
N ASP A 447 -9.03 -10.75 14.03
CA ASP A 447 -10.44 -10.39 14.25
C ASP A 447 -10.64 -9.25 15.25
N ARG A 448 -9.63 -8.90 16.07
CA ARG A 448 -9.64 -7.70 16.92
C ARG A 448 -8.78 -6.57 16.37
N LEU A 449 -7.67 -6.88 15.71
CA LEU A 449 -6.69 -5.91 15.18
C LEU A 449 -7.15 -5.20 13.90
N LEU A 450 -7.88 -5.88 13.01
CA LEU A 450 -8.27 -5.36 11.70
C LEU A 450 -9.55 -4.50 11.67
N PRO A 451 -10.65 -4.82 12.38
CA PRO A 451 -11.98 -4.35 11.98
C PRO A 451 -12.20 -2.83 11.90
N VAL A 452 -11.64 -2.03 12.81
CA VAL A 452 -11.82 -0.56 12.76
C VAL A 452 -11.28 -0.04 11.43
N TRP A 453 -10.00 -0.28 11.16
CA TRP A 453 -9.35 0.27 9.98
C TRP A 453 -9.70 -0.44 8.67
N ASP A 454 -9.93 -1.74 8.63
CA ASP A 454 -10.37 -2.40 7.38
C ASP A 454 -11.78 -1.94 6.96
N ARG A 455 -12.69 -1.70 7.91
CA ARG A 455 -14.02 -1.18 7.60
C ARG A 455 -13.99 0.29 7.21
N THR A 456 -13.28 1.14 7.96
CA THR A 456 -13.11 2.56 7.62
C THR A 456 -12.48 2.72 6.25
N ASN A 457 -11.37 2.04 5.95
CA ASN A 457 -10.77 2.05 4.60
C ASN A 457 -11.79 1.65 3.52
N ARG A 458 -12.59 0.58 3.72
CA ARG A 458 -13.60 0.16 2.72
C ARG A 458 -14.74 1.17 2.56
N GLN A 459 -15.12 1.87 3.62
CA GLN A 459 -16.10 2.96 3.59
C GLN A 459 -15.51 4.16 2.81
N ASP A 460 -14.26 4.55 3.10
CA ASP A 460 -13.51 5.59 2.38
C ASP A 460 -13.40 5.28 0.88
N TRP A 461 -13.04 4.05 0.53
CA TRP A 461 -12.89 3.65 -0.88
C TRP A 461 -14.21 3.77 -1.64
N ALA A 462 -15.34 3.43 -1.02
CA ALA A 462 -16.65 3.62 -1.64
C ALA A 462 -16.97 5.11 -1.88
N LEU A 463 -16.60 6.00 -0.95
CA LEU A 463 -16.76 7.45 -1.11
C LEU A 463 -15.84 8.00 -2.21
N CYS A 464 -14.56 7.63 -2.20
CA CYS A 464 -13.58 8.02 -3.22
C CYS A 464 -13.99 7.54 -4.64
N GLU A 465 -14.46 6.30 -4.78
CA GLU A 465 -14.92 5.77 -6.07
C GLU A 465 -16.20 6.45 -6.57
N ALA A 466 -17.11 6.86 -5.68
CA ALA A 466 -18.28 7.65 -6.04
C ALA A 466 -17.90 9.09 -6.42
N GLN A 467 -16.97 9.71 -5.68
CA GLN A 467 -16.45 11.04 -5.98
C GLN A 467 -15.71 11.06 -7.32
N GLN A 468 -14.93 10.03 -7.64
CA GLN A 468 -14.27 9.90 -8.95
C GLN A 468 -15.31 9.84 -10.08
N GLN A 469 -16.40 9.08 -9.93
CA GLN A 469 -17.47 9.03 -10.93
C GLN A 469 -18.13 10.41 -11.12
N GLY A 470 -18.38 11.13 -10.02
CA GLY A 470 -18.90 12.50 -10.06
C GLY A 470 -17.95 13.48 -10.76
N ALA A 471 -16.68 13.51 -10.33
CA ALA A 471 -15.63 14.37 -10.87
C ALA A 471 -15.28 14.07 -12.35
N SER A 472 -15.56 12.86 -12.83
CA SER A 472 -15.44 12.48 -14.25
C SER A 472 -16.64 12.91 -15.12
N SER A 473 -17.70 13.47 -14.53
CA SER A 473 -18.83 14.03 -15.29
C SER A 473 -18.43 15.36 -15.95
N PRO A 474 -18.79 15.61 -17.23
CA PRO A 474 -18.65 16.94 -17.84
C PRO A 474 -19.46 18.04 -17.15
N ALA A 475 -20.37 17.70 -16.24
CA ALA A 475 -21.12 18.63 -15.41
C ALA A 475 -20.49 18.88 -14.03
N TYR A 476 -19.30 18.34 -13.74
CA TYR A 476 -18.57 18.67 -12.51
C TYR A 476 -17.89 20.03 -12.62
N GLU A 477 -18.27 20.93 -11.72
CA GLU A 477 -17.59 22.19 -11.46
C GLU A 477 -17.13 22.19 -9.98
N PRO A 478 -15.92 22.72 -9.66
CA PRO A 478 -15.49 22.85 -8.27
C PRO A 478 -16.45 23.71 -7.43
N GLY A 479 -16.88 23.15 -6.29
CA GLY A 479 -17.87 23.74 -5.37
C GLY A 479 -17.43 25.02 -4.68
#